data_AF-A0A6A6QS43-F1
#
_entry.id   AF-A0A6A6QS43-F1
#
_cell.length_a   1.000
_cell.length_b   1.000
_cell.length_c   1.000
_cell.angle_alpha   90.00
_cell.angle_beta   90.00
_cell.angle_gamma   90.00
#
_symmetry.space_group_name_H-M   'P 1'
#
loop_
_entity.id
_entity.type
_entity.pdbx_description
1 polymer ?
#
loop_
_entity_poly.entity_id
_entity_poly.type
_entity_poly.pdbx_seq_one_letter_code
_entity_poly.pdbx_strand_id
1 'polypeptide(L)'
;WPAWKFGHEREDLYTTLHDQYNTFPSAIQDREAFYHDVLDVATHAANADQFHTGLQERRAARLQELNEALDSTACELIGRPSLLPGDTDHWATALRLFRSKSLDALVQYFSMFIPPDER
;
A
#
# COMPACT_ATOMS: atom_id res chain seq x y z
N TRP A 1 23.17 1.75 12.32
CA TRP A 1 23.17 3.19 12.62
C TRP A 1 23.59 3.38 14.08
N PRO A 2 24.21 4.51 14.48
CA PRO A 2 24.74 4.71 15.84
C PRO A 2 23.62 5.06 16.84
N ALA A 3 22.71 4.11 17.07
CA ALA A 3 21.46 4.31 17.81
C ALA A 3 21.62 4.86 19.23
N TRP A 4 22.63 4.35 19.95
CA TRP A 4 22.99 4.78 21.30
C TRP A 4 23.28 6.29 21.40
N LYS A 5 23.76 6.93 20.32
CA LYS A 5 24.01 8.38 20.28
C LYS A 5 22.71 9.19 20.38
N PHE A 6 21.59 8.59 20.02
CA PHE A 6 20.27 9.22 19.94
C PHE A 6 19.30 8.68 20.99
N GLY A 7 19.78 7.95 22.00
CA GLY A 7 18.93 7.37 23.04
C GLY A 7 18.03 6.24 22.54
N HIS A 8 18.39 5.63 21.42
CA HIS A 8 17.64 4.55 20.81
C HIS A 8 18.39 3.22 20.91
N GLU A 9 17.62 2.14 20.96
CA GLU A 9 18.13 0.82 20.61
C GLU A 9 18.25 0.73 19.08
N ARG A 10 19.15 -0.14 18.58
CA ARG A 10 19.31 -0.29 17.12
C ARG A 10 18.01 -0.72 16.43
N GLU A 11 17.15 -1.40 17.18
CA GLU A 11 15.96 -2.04 16.66
C GLU A 11 14.81 -1.02 16.54
N ASP A 12 14.89 0.10 17.27
CA ASP A 12 13.97 1.23 17.18
C ASP A 12 13.87 1.79 15.75
N LEU A 13 14.90 1.60 14.91
CA LEU A 13 14.86 1.99 13.50
C LEU A 13 13.73 1.31 12.73
N TYR A 14 13.43 0.06 13.07
CA TYR A 14 12.43 -0.76 12.40
C TYR A 14 11.11 -0.84 13.16
N THR A 15 11.05 -0.27 14.37
CA THR A 15 9.85 -0.18 15.20
C THR A 15 9.46 1.28 15.42
N THR A 16 9.87 1.90 16.53
CA THR A 16 9.44 3.23 16.95
C THR A 16 9.68 4.30 15.88
N LEU A 17 10.87 4.33 15.28
CA LEU A 17 11.20 5.30 14.24
C LEU A 17 10.49 4.98 12.92
N HIS A 18 10.29 3.69 12.62
CA HIS A 18 9.54 3.28 11.44
C HIS A 18 8.07 3.68 11.54
N ASP A 19 7.41 3.35 12.65
CA ASP A 19 6.01 3.65 12.91
C ASP A 19 5.76 5.16 12.94
N GLN A 20 6.69 5.91 13.55
CA GLN A 20 6.55 7.35 13.71
C GLN A 20 6.88 8.13 12.45
N TYR A 21 7.86 7.69 11.64
CA TYR A 21 8.43 8.52 10.58
C TYR A 21 8.45 7.87 9.19
N ASN A 22 8.20 6.57 9.10
CA ASN A 22 8.19 5.84 7.83
C ASN A 22 6.81 5.22 7.54
N THR A 23 5.76 5.81 8.10
CA THR A 23 4.36 5.51 7.80
C THR A 23 3.75 6.64 6.95
N PHE A 24 3.01 6.27 5.90
CA PHE A 24 2.37 7.23 5.00
C PHE A 24 0.88 6.91 4.86
N PRO A 25 -0.03 7.88 5.03
CA PRO A 25 -1.43 7.70 4.67
C PRO A 25 -1.69 8.17 3.23
N SER A 26 -1.90 7.21 2.32
CA SER A 26 -2.65 7.45 1.09
C SER A 26 -4.16 7.35 1.37
N ALA A 27 -4.98 7.93 0.50
CA ALA A 27 -6.38 7.53 0.42
C ALA A 27 -6.46 6.02 0.10
N ILE A 28 -7.36 5.31 0.78
CA ILE A 28 -7.56 3.87 0.60
C ILE A 28 -8.30 3.60 -0.72
N GLN A 29 -9.15 4.53 -1.15
CA GLN A 29 -10.02 4.40 -2.32
C GLN A 29 -10.02 5.70 -3.12
N ASP A 30 -10.42 5.61 -4.38
CA ASP A 30 -10.89 6.78 -5.11
C ASP A 30 -12.19 7.32 -4.52
N ARG A 31 -12.59 8.51 -4.99
CA ARG A 31 -13.74 9.25 -4.45
C ARG A 31 -15.07 8.55 -4.69
N GLU A 32 -15.24 7.87 -5.82
CA GLU A 32 -16.51 7.23 -6.20
C GLU A 32 -16.72 5.96 -5.38
N ALA A 33 -15.68 5.12 -5.27
CA ALA A 33 -15.72 3.94 -4.43
C ALA A 33 -15.96 4.28 -2.95
N PHE A 34 -15.35 5.36 -2.45
CA PHE A 34 -15.60 5.83 -1.10
C PHE A 34 -17.03 6.36 -0.92
N TYR A 35 -17.56 7.10 -1.90
CA TYR A 35 -18.95 7.58 -1.86
C TYR A 35 -19.95 6.43 -1.76
N HIS A 36 -19.75 5.36 -2.55
CA HIS A 36 -20.62 4.18 -2.50
C HIS A 36 -20.58 3.47 -1.14
N ASP A 37 -19.40 3.33 -0.54
CA ASP A 37 -19.26 2.75 0.79
C ASP A 37 -19.97 3.60 1.86
N VAL A 38 -19.85 4.93 1.78
CA VAL A 38 -20.56 5.85 2.69
C VAL A 38 -22.07 5.75 2.51
N LEU A 39 -22.56 5.70 1.26
CA LEU A 39 -23.98 5.59 0.96
C LEU A 39 -24.57 4.27 1.47
N ASP A 40 -23.86 3.16 1.27
CA ASP A 40 -24.26 1.84 1.75
C ASP A 40 -24.36 1.82 3.29
N VAL A 41 -23.33 2.29 3.98
CA VAL A 41 -23.33 2.37 5.45
C VAL A 41 -24.44 3.30 5.96
N ALA A 42 -24.64 4.46 5.32
CA ALA A 42 -25.70 5.40 5.69
C ALA A 42 -27.11 4.81 5.52
N THR A 43 -27.31 3.95 4.51
CA THR A 43 -28.61 3.31 4.25
C THR A 43 -28.98 2.30 5.35
N HIS A 44 -27.98 1.68 6.00
CA HIS A 44 -28.19 0.66 7.02
C HIS A 44 -28.12 1.19 8.46
N ALA A 45 -27.51 2.35 8.69
CA ALA A 45 -27.37 2.93 10.03
C ALA A 45 -28.65 3.64 10.50
N ALA A 46 -29.12 3.30 11.70
CA ALA A 46 -30.29 3.97 12.31
C ALA A 46 -29.92 5.24 13.10
N ASN A 47 -28.63 5.44 13.40
CA ASN A 47 -28.11 6.58 14.16
C ASN A 47 -26.62 6.81 13.88
N ALA A 48 -26.08 7.93 14.41
CA ALA A 48 -24.70 8.35 14.20
C ALA A 48 -23.66 7.34 14.71
N ASP A 49 -23.90 6.71 15.86
CA ASP A 49 -22.96 5.73 16.43
C ASP A 49 -22.83 4.49 15.53
N GLN A 50 -23.96 4.00 15.01
CA GLN A 50 -23.97 2.89 14.06
C GLN A 50 -23.31 3.27 12.73
N PHE A 51 -23.51 4.49 12.25
CA PHE A 51 -22.86 4.98 11.03
C PHE A 51 -21.34 5.02 11.16
N HIS A 52 -20.82 5.60 12.25
CA HIS A 52 -19.37 5.65 12.50
C HIS A 52 -18.77 4.25 12.71
N THR A 53 -19.47 3.38 13.42
CA THR A 53 -19.04 1.98 13.61
C THR A 53 -18.96 1.26 12.26
N GLY A 54 -20.00 1.38 11.42
CA GLY A 54 -20.02 0.76 10.08
C GLY A 54 -18.95 1.32 9.15
N LEU A 55 -18.64 2.62 9.20
CA LEU A 55 -17.54 3.19 8.42
C LEU A 55 -16.17 2.65 8.86
N GLN A 56 -15.96 2.46 10.17
CA GLN A 56 -14.71 1.90 10.69
C GLN A 56 -14.53 0.43 10.26
N GLU A 57 -15.60 -0.36 10.32
CA GLU A 57 -15.62 -1.74 9.83
C GLU A 57 -15.36 -1.80 8.33
N ARG A 58 -16.05 -0.95 7.54
CA ARG A 58 -15.87 -0.89 6.09
C ARG A 58 -14.45 -0.49 5.70
N ARG A 59 -13.84 0.46 6.42
CA ARG A 59 -12.43 0.84 6.25
C ARG A 59 -11.50 -0.37 6.44
N ALA A 60 -11.70 -1.14 7.50
CA ALA A 60 -10.88 -2.33 7.77
C ALA A 60 -11.06 -3.38 6.68
N ALA A 61 -12.30 -3.66 6.28
CA ALA A 61 -12.62 -4.59 5.20
C ALA A 61 -11.98 -4.16 3.87
N ARG A 62 -12.06 -2.88 3.51
CA ARG A 62 -11.46 -2.37 2.26
C ARG A 62 -9.94 -2.51 2.23
N LEU A 63 -9.25 -2.24 3.35
CA LEU A 63 -7.81 -2.46 3.44
C LEU A 63 -7.45 -3.94 3.25
N GLN A 64 -8.25 -4.85 3.82
CA GLN A 64 -8.05 -6.28 3.62
C GLN A 64 -8.28 -6.68 2.16
N GLU A 65 -9.41 -6.29 1.56
CA GLU A 65 -9.74 -6.55 0.14
C GLU A 65 -8.61 -6.12 -0.81
N LEU A 66 -8.08 -4.90 -0.62
CA LEU A 66 -7.01 -4.38 -1.47
C LEU A 66 -5.69 -5.13 -1.31
N ASN A 67 -5.35 -5.54 -0.08
CA ASN A 67 -4.15 -6.33 0.17
C ASN A 67 -4.26 -7.74 -0.43
N GLU A 68 -5.41 -8.39 -0.28
CA GLU A 68 -5.67 -9.70 -0.87
C GLU A 68 -5.63 -9.64 -2.41
N ALA A 69 -6.26 -8.63 -3.00
CA ALA A 69 -6.22 -8.40 -4.44
C ALA A 69 -4.78 -8.14 -4.94
N LEU A 70 -4.00 -7.35 -4.19
CA LEU A 70 -2.59 -7.10 -4.51
C LEU A 70 -1.75 -8.38 -4.42
N ASP A 71 -1.92 -9.19 -3.37
CA ASP A 71 -1.17 -10.44 -3.19
C ASP A 71 -1.53 -11.47 -4.27
N SER A 72 -2.82 -11.59 -4.62
CA SER A 72 -3.27 -12.43 -5.72
C SER A 72 -2.67 -11.99 -7.06
N THR A 73 -2.71 -10.69 -7.34
CA THR A 73 -2.13 -10.11 -8.56
C THR A 73 -0.61 -10.31 -8.60
N ALA A 74 0.07 -10.17 -7.46
CA ALA A 74 1.50 -10.41 -7.35
C ALA A 74 1.85 -11.87 -7.68
N CYS A 75 1.10 -12.85 -7.15
CA CYS A 75 1.32 -14.26 -7.45
C CYS A 75 1.25 -14.55 -8.96
N GLU A 76 0.23 -14.01 -9.64
CA GLU A 76 0.07 -14.18 -11.09
C GLU A 76 1.23 -13.57 -11.88
N LEU A 77 1.63 -12.33 -11.56
CA LEU A 77 2.71 -11.63 -12.28
C LEU A 77 4.08 -12.25 -12.02
N ILE A 78 4.32 -12.74 -10.80
CA ILE A 78 5.56 -13.45 -10.44
C ILE A 78 5.64 -14.79 -11.15
N GLY A 79 4.55 -15.55 -11.17
CA GLY A 79 4.47 -16.85 -11.85
C GLY A 79 4.50 -16.77 -13.37
N ARG A 80 4.17 -15.59 -13.94
CA ARG A 80 4.11 -15.37 -15.39
C ARG A 80 4.82 -14.06 -15.76
N PRO A 81 6.17 -14.04 -15.75
CA PRO A 81 6.96 -12.83 -16.03
C PRO A 81 6.61 -12.15 -17.37
N SER A 82 6.15 -12.91 -18.36
CA SER A 82 5.73 -12.40 -19.68
C SER A 82 4.51 -11.47 -19.65
N LEU A 83 3.77 -11.39 -18.54
CA LEU A 83 2.67 -10.44 -18.37
C LEU A 83 3.17 -9.02 -18.05
N LEU A 84 4.40 -8.88 -17.56
CA LEU A 84 4.98 -7.57 -17.30
C LEU A 84 5.65 -7.04 -18.58
N PRO A 85 5.34 -5.80 -18.99
CA PRO A 85 6.06 -5.16 -20.07
C PRO A 85 7.50 -4.87 -19.62
N GLY A 86 8.46 -5.17 -20.48
CA GLY A 86 9.87 -4.86 -20.26
C GLY A 86 10.78 -6.08 -20.23
N ASP A 87 12.02 -5.84 -19.81
CA ASP A 87 13.09 -6.82 -19.69
C ASP A 87 13.13 -7.47 -18.29
N THR A 88 14.17 -8.26 -18.03
CA THR A 88 14.38 -8.92 -16.74
C THR A 88 14.47 -7.94 -15.57
N ASP A 89 14.92 -6.70 -15.81
CA ASP A 89 15.06 -5.67 -14.78
C ASP A 89 13.69 -5.12 -14.35
N HIS A 90 12.73 -5.01 -15.27
CA HIS A 90 11.34 -4.66 -14.95
C HIS A 90 10.70 -5.70 -14.04
N TRP A 91 10.92 -6.97 -14.34
CA TRP A 91 10.43 -8.06 -13.51
C TRP A 91 11.07 -8.09 -12.11
N ALA A 92 12.39 -7.89 -12.01
CA ALA A 92 13.09 -7.83 -10.73
C ALA A 92 12.62 -6.64 -9.86
N THR A 93 12.34 -5.49 -10.48
CA THR A 93 11.82 -4.31 -9.78
C THR A 93 10.35 -4.49 -9.36
N ALA A 94 9.53 -5.13 -10.20
CA ALA A 94 8.16 -5.51 -9.83
C ALA A 94 8.14 -6.47 -8.63
N LEU A 95 9.05 -7.45 -8.60
CA LEU A 95 9.23 -8.32 -7.44
C LEU A 95 9.58 -7.54 -6.17
N ARG A 96 10.47 -6.56 -6.28
CA ARG A 96 10.83 -5.68 -5.16
C ARG A 96 9.61 -4.89 -4.67
N LEU A 97 8.78 -4.39 -5.59
CA LEU A 97 7.52 -3.72 -5.26
C LEU A 97 6.59 -4.64 -4.47
N PHE A 98 6.26 -5.83 -4.99
CA PHE A 98 5.32 -6.73 -4.32
C PHE A 98 5.83 -7.25 -2.97
N ARG A 99 7.14 -7.47 -2.83
CA ARG A 99 7.74 -7.93 -1.56
C ARG A 99 7.84 -6.85 -0.51
N SER A 100 8.28 -5.65 -0.89
CA SER A 100 8.51 -4.57 0.06
C SER A 100 7.23 -3.79 0.37
N LYS A 101 6.26 -3.78 -0.55
CA LYS A 101 5.05 -2.94 -0.52
C LYS A 101 5.35 -1.50 -0.11
N SER A 102 6.54 -1.01 -0.49
CA SER A 102 7.07 0.27 -0.07
C SER A 102 6.84 1.33 -1.15
N LEU A 103 6.64 2.57 -0.71
CA LEU A 103 6.52 3.69 -1.65
C LEU A 103 7.79 3.87 -2.50
N ASP A 104 8.97 3.62 -1.93
CA ASP A 104 10.25 3.62 -2.67
C ASP A 104 10.23 2.64 -3.85
N ALA A 105 9.82 1.40 -3.60
CA ALA A 105 9.74 0.40 -4.66
C ALA A 105 8.62 0.71 -5.67
N LEU A 106 7.53 1.35 -5.25
CA LEU A 106 6.46 1.80 -6.14
C LEU A 106 6.96 2.88 -7.09
N VAL A 107 7.65 3.90 -6.55
CA VAL A 107 8.27 4.97 -7.33
C VAL A 107 9.33 4.40 -8.27
N GLN A 108 10.19 3.50 -7.78
CA GLN A 108 11.20 2.87 -8.61
C GLN A 108 10.57 2.09 -9.76
N TYR A 109 9.52 1.31 -9.51
CA TYR A 109 8.81 0.57 -10.54
C TYR A 109 8.22 1.51 -11.60
N PHE A 110 7.52 2.57 -11.21
CA PHE A 110 6.95 3.50 -12.18
C PHE A 110 8.00 4.33 -12.92
N SER A 111 9.16 4.61 -12.32
CA SER A 111 10.28 5.27 -13.00
C SER A 111 10.82 4.46 -14.18
N MET A 112 10.56 3.15 -14.23
CA MET A 112 10.98 2.28 -15.32
C MET A 112 10.29 2.61 -16.65
N PHE A 113 9.09 3.18 -16.60
CA PHE A 113 8.35 3.60 -17.79
C PHE A 113 8.83 4.94 -18.37
N ILE A 114 9.70 5.66 -17.64
CA ILE A 114 10.29 6.92 -18.10
C ILE A 114 11.62 6.61 -18.80
N PRO A 115 11.83 7.07 -20.05
CA PRO A 115 13.09 6.93 -20.77
C PRO A 115 14.30 7.41 -19.94
N PRO A 116 15.48 6.79 -20.03
CA PRO A 116 16.65 7.17 -19.23
C PRO A 116 17.10 8.62 -19.37
N ASP A 117 16.83 9.23 -20.51
CA ASP A 117 17.12 10.62 -20.86
C ASP A 117 16.08 11.63 -20.32
N GLU A 118 14.92 11.14 -19.85
CA GLU A 118 13.83 11.93 -19.27
C GLU A 118 13.61 11.66 -17.78
N ARG A 119 14.43 10.79 -17.18
CA ARG A 119 14.30 10.31 -15.80
C ARG A 119 14.89 11.26 -14.76
#